data_AF-A0AB35WEQ9-F1
#
_entry.id   AF-A0AB35WEQ9-F1
#
_cell.length_a   1.000
_cell.length_b   1.000
_cell.length_c   1.000
_cell.angle_alpha   90.00
_cell.angle_beta   90.00
_cell.angle_gamma   90.00
#
_symmetry.space_group_name_H-M   'P 1'
#
loop_
_entity.id
_entity.type
_entity.pdbx_description
1 polymer ?
#
loop_
_entity_poly.entity_id
_entity_poly.type
_entity_poly.pdbx_seq_one_letter_code
_entity_poly.pdbx_strand_id
1 'polypeptide(L)'
;MTPRQRRNHRAGLETVSKATRKSWLGRFTPLSGIQSAWIKSLLTVWGEGVRGGMAPRKPTEQSCWRGLKGERWSDKVLERFTAAIEQARREGFSGPQALNRARSILWPQPTSTLIDTALHDDDVEFIERCVLEAFESGDPVYLVGVSYYTTRKKISDITRELQLVAPWLTDGEARKRVRWCLEIFRAKAFLSVKREIHKD
;
A
#
# COMPACT_ATOMS: atom_id res chain seq x y z
N MET A 1 13.59 -4.45 10.21
CA MET A 1 14.06 -3.05 10.10
C MET A 1 15.52 -2.96 10.52
N THR A 2 16.36 -2.37 9.66
CA THR A 2 17.76 -2.06 10.00
C THR A 2 17.85 -0.94 11.05
N PRO A 3 18.99 -0.76 11.74
CA PRO A 3 19.16 0.35 12.69
C PRO A 3 18.91 1.73 12.06
N ARG A 4 19.34 1.94 10.81
CA ARG A 4 19.07 3.17 10.05
C ARG A 4 17.57 3.39 9.81
N GLN A 5 16.84 2.35 9.40
CA GLN A 5 15.39 2.42 9.23
C GLN A 5 14.66 2.74 10.55
N ARG A 6 15.12 2.18 11.68
CA ARG A 6 14.57 2.49 13.01
C ARG A 6 14.75 3.96 13.39
N ARG A 7 15.93 4.53 13.14
CA ARG A 7 16.20 5.96 13.40
C ARG A 7 15.32 6.86 12.54
N ASN A 8 15.21 6.57 11.25
CA ASN A 8 14.35 7.33 10.34
C ASN A 8 12.88 7.26 10.77
N HIS A 9 12.39 6.05 11.07
CA HIS A 9 11.03 5.86 11.57
C HIS A 9 10.77 6.67 12.85
N ARG A 10 11.70 6.66 13.81
CA ARG A 10 11.60 7.47 15.03
C ARG A 10 11.53 8.97 14.73
N ALA A 11 12.41 9.50 13.87
CA ALA A 11 12.38 10.90 13.45
C ALA A 11 11.07 11.27 12.71
N GLY A 12 10.54 10.34 11.91
CA GLY A 12 9.22 10.46 11.30
C GLY A 12 8.12 10.59 12.36
N LEU A 13 8.11 9.73 13.38
CA LEU A 13 7.15 9.80 14.48
C LEU A 13 7.26 11.11 15.28
N GLU A 14 8.48 11.61 15.53
CA GLU A 14 8.69 12.92 16.17
C GLU A 14 8.05 14.04 15.36
N THR A 15 8.17 13.99 14.03
CA THR A 15 7.51 14.92 13.11
C THR A 15 5.98 14.77 13.17
N VAL A 16 5.47 13.54 13.10
CA VAL A 16 4.03 13.24 13.19
C VAL A 16 3.42 13.74 14.51
N SER A 17 4.15 13.61 15.62
CA SER A 17 3.66 14.03 16.94
C SER A 17 3.29 15.51 17.01
N LYS A 18 4.02 16.36 16.28
CA LYS A 18 3.82 17.81 16.22
C LYS A 18 2.64 18.20 15.33
N ALA A 19 2.10 17.28 14.52
CA ALA A 19 0.98 17.57 13.64
C ALA A 19 -0.29 17.88 14.46
N THR A 20 -0.78 19.13 14.37
CA THR A 20 -2.02 19.54 15.03
C THR A 20 -3.26 19.23 14.21
N ARG A 21 -3.11 19.16 12.88
CA ARG A 21 -4.16 18.86 11.91
C ARG A 21 -3.64 17.98 10.79
N LYS A 22 -4.53 17.20 10.17
CA LYS A 22 -4.19 16.27 9.08
C LYS A 22 -3.45 16.94 7.91
N SER A 23 -3.87 18.13 7.51
CA SER A 23 -3.26 18.87 6.39
C SER A 23 -1.80 19.28 6.63
N TRP A 24 -1.34 19.30 7.87
CA TRP A 24 0.07 19.55 8.20
C TRP A 24 0.97 18.40 7.74
N LEU A 25 0.43 17.17 7.66
CA LEU A 25 1.12 15.98 7.15
C LEU A 25 1.08 15.88 5.62
N GLY A 26 0.52 16.89 4.93
CA GLY A 26 0.43 16.95 3.48
C GLY A 26 -1.00 17.14 2.97
N ARG A 27 -1.10 17.48 1.67
CA ARG A 27 -2.39 17.62 0.98
C ARG A 27 -3.12 16.28 0.97
N PHE A 28 -4.35 16.27 1.48
CA PHE A 28 -5.19 15.09 1.51
C PHE A 28 -6.29 15.20 0.45
N THR A 29 -6.29 14.27 -0.49
CA THR A 29 -7.41 14.04 -1.40
C THR A 29 -8.24 12.90 -0.85
N PRO A 30 -9.51 13.12 -0.46
CA PRO A 30 -10.37 12.04 0.02
C PRO A 30 -10.63 11.04 -1.11
N LEU A 31 -10.52 9.76 -0.78
CA LEU A 31 -10.90 8.66 -1.65
C LEU A 31 -12.35 8.24 -1.37
N SER A 32 -13.07 7.74 -2.38
CA SER A 32 -14.34 7.05 -2.15
C SER A 32 -14.12 5.78 -1.31
N GLY A 33 -15.18 5.25 -0.70
CA GLY A 33 -15.09 4.00 0.07
C GLY A 33 -14.50 2.86 -0.75
N ILE A 34 -14.91 2.78 -2.02
CA ILE A 34 -14.45 1.77 -2.98
C ILE A 34 -12.97 1.97 -3.31
N GLN A 35 -12.56 3.20 -3.65
CA GLN A 35 -11.16 3.52 -3.93
C GLN A 35 -10.25 3.21 -2.74
N SER A 36 -10.70 3.53 -1.52
CA SER A 36 -9.97 3.26 -0.29
C SER A 36 -9.83 1.76 -0.01
N ALA A 37 -10.91 0.98 -0.20
CA ALA A 37 -10.90 -0.47 -0.04
C ALA A 37 -9.95 -1.13 -1.04
N TRP A 38 -10.02 -0.72 -2.30
CA TRP A 38 -9.20 -1.23 -3.39
C TRP A 38 -7.71 -1.00 -3.12
N ILE A 39 -7.27 0.25 -2.87
CA ILE A 39 -5.86 0.54 -2.62
C ILE A 39 -5.36 -0.12 -1.33
N LYS A 40 -6.22 -0.25 -0.31
CA LYS A 40 -5.87 -0.97 0.93
C LYS A 40 -5.59 -2.43 0.64
N SER A 41 -6.38 -3.08 -0.22
CA SER A 41 -6.16 -4.47 -0.61
C SER A 41 -4.84 -4.65 -1.34
N LEU A 42 -4.48 -3.75 -2.26
CA LEU A 42 -3.19 -3.77 -2.97
C LEU A 42 -2.00 -3.54 -2.05
N LEU A 43 -2.05 -2.50 -1.21
CA LEU A 43 -0.96 -2.20 -0.27
C LEU A 43 -0.75 -3.32 0.75
N THR A 44 -1.79 -4.08 1.07
CA THR A 44 -1.65 -5.27 1.93
C THR A 44 -0.86 -6.37 1.21
N VAL A 45 -1.19 -6.65 -0.05
CA VAL A 45 -0.43 -7.64 -0.85
C VAL A 45 1.02 -7.20 -1.05
N TRP A 46 1.23 -5.93 -1.43
CA TRP A 46 2.55 -5.33 -1.55
C TRP A 46 3.36 -5.48 -0.26
N GLY A 47 2.78 -5.13 0.89
CA GLY A 47 3.43 -5.27 2.18
C GLY A 47 3.80 -6.70 2.55
N GLU A 48 2.98 -7.67 2.18
CA GLU A 48 3.26 -9.10 2.35
C GLU A 48 4.38 -9.58 1.40
N GLY A 49 4.42 -9.08 0.16
CA GLY A 49 5.46 -9.39 -0.83
C GLY A 49 6.83 -8.82 -0.47
N VAL A 50 6.91 -7.53 -0.10
CA VAL A 50 8.17 -6.87 0.28
C VAL A 50 8.80 -7.48 1.54
N ARG A 51 7.98 -8.03 2.44
CA ARG A 51 8.43 -8.71 3.67
C ARG A 51 9.30 -9.95 3.41
N GLY A 52 9.22 -10.54 2.21
CA GLY A 52 9.93 -11.76 1.80
C GLY A 52 11.38 -11.58 1.31
N GLY A 53 11.90 -10.34 1.22
CA GLY A 53 13.31 -10.10 0.92
C GLY A 53 13.69 -10.00 -0.56
N MET A 54 12.73 -9.82 -1.48
CA MET A 54 13.08 -9.45 -2.85
C MET A 54 13.47 -7.97 -2.93
N ALA A 55 14.74 -7.73 -3.26
CA ALA A 55 15.21 -6.43 -3.71
C ALA A 55 14.44 -6.02 -4.97
N PRO A 56 14.20 -4.71 -5.20
CA PRO A 56 13.51 -4.25 -6.40
C PRO A 56 14.29 -4.68 -7.65
N ARG A 57 13.67 -5.46 -8.53
CA ARG A 57 14.23 -5.92 -9.81
C ARG A 57 13.46 -5.28 -10.94
N LYS A 58 14.01 -4.24 -11.59
CA LYS A 58 13.43 -3.50 -12.74
C LYS A 58 12.03 -3.98 -13.23
N PRO A 59 11.01 -3.10 -13.26
CA PRO A 59 9.65 -3.46 -13.68
C PRO A 59 9.69 -4.04 -15.08
N THR A 60 9.37 -5.32 -15.22
CA THR A 60 9.12 -5.93 -16.52
C THR A 60 7.74 -5.49 -17.01
N GLU A 61 7.59 -5.45 -18.33
CA GLU A 61 6.46 -4.79 -19.00
C GLU A 61 5.10 -5.50 -18.82
N GLN A 62 5.01 -6.59 -18.04
CA GLN A 62 3.91 -7.56 -18.07
C GLN A 62 2.97 -7.50 -16.85
N SER A 63 2.97 -6.42 -16.08
CA SER A 63 2.06 -6.30 -14.94
C SER A 63 0.57 -6.41 -15.35
N CYS A 64 -0.20 -7.17 -14.56
CA CYS A 64 -1.61 -7.44 -14.83
C CYS A 64 -2.48 -6.17 -14.84
N TRP A 65 -1.97 -5.06 -14.29
CA TRP A 65 -2.63 -3.76 -14.25
C TRP A 65 -2.81 -3.11 -15.63
N ARG A 66 -2.06 -3.53 -16.67
CA ARG A 66 -2.34 -3.07 -18.04
C ARG A 66 -3.69 -3.53 -18.57
N GLY A 67 -4.28 -4.61 -18.06
CA GLY A 67 -5.65 -5.00 -18.41
C GLY A 67 -6.70 -3.94 -18.05
N LEU A 68 -6.40 -3.11 -17.05
CA LEU A 68 -7.21 -1.93 -16.68
C LEU A 68 -6.99 -0.74 -17.61
N LYS A 69 -5.97 -0.75 -18.49
CA LYS A 69 -5.63 0.34 -19.42
C LYS A 69 -6.66 0.49 -20.55
N GLY A 70 -7.54 -0.50 -20.75
CA GLY A 70 -8.63 -0.47 -21.74
C GLY A 70 -10.05 -0.47 -21.17
N GLU A 71 -10.26 -0.95 -19.94
CA GLU A 71 -11.56 -0.83 -19.26
C GLU A 71 -11.72 0.61 -18.74
N ARG A 72 -12.91 1.22 -18.85
CA ARG A 72 -13.17 2.52 -18.22
C ARG A 72 -12.96 2.40 -16.72
N TRP A 73 -11.82 2.92 -16.23
CA TRP A 73 -11.48 3.00 -14.82
C TRP A 73 -12.66 3.61 -14.06
N SER A 74 -13.37 2.78 -13.31
CA SER A 74 -14.60 3.15 -12.61
C SER A 74 -14.69 2.43 -11.28
N ASP A 75 -15.45 2.99 -10.35
CA ASP A 75 -15.66 2.38 -9.04
C ASP A 75 -16.21 0.95 -9.16
N LYS A 76 -17.02 0.63 -10.18
CA LYS A 76 -17.50 -0.73 -10.44
C LYS A 76 -16.38 -1.73 -10.78
N VAL A 77 -15.37 -1.29 -11.54
CA VAL A 77 -14.19 -2.11 -11.87
C VAL A 77 -13.34 -2.33 -10.61
N LEU A 78 -13.14 -1.28 -9.81
CA LEU A 78 -12.39 -1.37 -8.54
C LEU A 78 -13.09 -2.28 -7.52
N GLU A 79 -14.42 -2.24 -7.47
CA GLU A 79 -15.23 -3.11 -6.62
C GLU A 79 -15.12 -4.58 -7.02
N ARG A 80 -15.29 -4.89 -8.32
CA ARG A 80 -15.09 -6.25 -8.86
C ARG A 80 -13.70 -6.79 -8.53
N PHE A 81 -12.69 -5.93 -8.65
CA PHE A 81 -11.30 -6.28 -8.34
C PHE A 81 -11.10 -6.55 -6.85
N THR A 82 -11.63 -5.69 -5.99
CA THR A 82 -11.56 -5.85 -4.53
C THR A 82 -12.24 -7.14 -4.10
N ALA A 83 -13.42 -7.44 -4.66
CA ALA A 83 -14.16 -8.67 -4.38
C ALA A 83 -13.35 -9.92 -4.77
N ALA A 84 -12.66 -9.90 -5.92
CA ALA A 84 -11.81 -11.00 -6.35
C ALA A 84 -10.62 -11.25 -5.40
N ILE A 85 -9.95 -10.19 -4.90
CA ILE A 85 -8.89 -10.33 -3.88
C ILE A 85 -9.46 -10.87 -2.57
N GLU A 86 -10.60 -10.36 -2.12
CA GLU A 86 -11.22 -10.84 -0.90
C GLU A 86 -11.62 -12.31 -1.00
N GLN A 87 -12.18 -12.72 -2.14
CA GLN A 87 -12.46 -14.12 -2.41
C GLN A 87 -11.20 -14.97 -2.36
N ALA A 88 -10.12 -14.56 -3.03
CA ALA A 88 -8.84 -15.25 -2.96
C ALA A 88 -8.34 -15.42 -1.52
N ARG A 89 -8.49 -14.40 -0.67
CA ARG A 89 -8.14 -14.49 0.75
C ARG A 89 -9.03 -15.46 1.53
N ARG A 90 -10.34 -15.50 1.23
CA ARG A 90 -11.27 -16.47 1.84
C ARG A 90 -10.92 -17.91 1.44
N GLU A 91 -10.40 -18.10 0.24
CA GLU A 91 -9.89 -19.38 -0.25
C GLU A 91 -8.52 -19.78 0.35
N GLY A 92 -7.92 -18.92 1.18
CA GLY A 92 -6.67 -19.19 1.90
C GLY A 92 -5.41 -18.64 1.22
N PHE A 93 -5.53 -17.98 0.06
CA PHE A 93 -4.39 -17.34 -0.59
C PHE A 93 -4.01 -16.05 0.14
N SER A 94 -2.70 -15.77 0.24
CA SER A 94 -2.18 -14.57 0.91
C SER A 94 -1.06 -13.93 0.09
N GLY A 95 -0.79 -12.65 0.34
CA GLY A 95 0.23 -11.89 -0.36
C GLY A 95 0.06 -11.94 -1.87
N PRO A 96 1.17 -12.10 -2.62
CA PRO A 96 1.14 -12.20 -4.07
C PRO A 96 0.20 -13.31 -4.60
N GLN A 97 0.06 -14.43 -3.89
CA GLN A 97 -0.82 -15.53 -4.31
C GLN A 97 -2.29 -15.11 -4.36
N ALA A 98 -2.71 -14.18 -3.49
CA ALA A 98 -4.07 -13.65 -3.51
C ALA A 98 -4.36 -12.82 -4.77
N LEU A 99 -3.35 -12.09 -5.29
CA LEU A 99 -3.49 -11.36 -6.56
C LEU A 99 -3.62 -12.31 -7.75
N ASN A 100 -2.83 -13.38 -7.79
CA ASN A 100 -2.94 -14.35 -8.89
C ASN A 100 -4.29 -15.06 -8.90
N ARG A 101 -4.76 -15.45 -7.72
CA ARG A 101 -6.08 -16.04 -7.63
C ARG A 101 -7.16 -15.04 -8.05
N ALA A 102 -7.08 -13.79 -7.61
CA ALA A 102 -7.98 -12.72 -8.06
C ALA A 102 -7.93 -12.53 -9.58
N ARG A 103 -6.74 -12.56 -10.19
CA ARG A 103 -6.57 -12.48 -11.65
C ARG A 103 -7.24 -13.65 -12.35
N SER A 104 -7.08 -14.89 -11.88
CA SER A 104 -7.74 -16.05 -12.47
C SER A 104 -9.28 -15.95 -12.41
N ILE A 105 -9.81 -15.27 -11.39
CA ILE A 105 -11.25 -15.00 -11.25
C ILE A 105 -11.70 -13.92 -12.24
N LEU A 106 -10.88 -12.88 -12.44
CA LEU A 106 -11.22 -11.71 -13.27
C LEU A 106 -11.02 -11.95 -14.76
N TRP A 107 -9.97 -12.67 -15.14
CA TRP A 107 -9.57 -12.96 -16.51
C TRP A 107 -9.17 -14.44 -16.65
N PRO A 108 -10.14 -15.36 -16.75
CA PRO A 108 -9.84 -16.75 -17.00
C PRO A 108 -9.23 -16.91 -18.41
N GLN A 109 -7.90 -17.05 -18.48
CA GLN A 109 -7.14 -17.37 -19.70
C GLN A 109 -6.55 -18.79 -19.59
N PRO A 110 -6.26 -19.48 -20.72
CA PRO A 110 -5.70 -20.83 -20.69
C PRO A 110 -4.34 -20.87 -20.00
N THR A 111 -4.19 -21.81 -19.06
CA THR A 111 -3.07 -21.94 -18.12
C THR A 111 -1.73 -22.23 -18.80
N SER A 112 -0.72 -21.40 -18.52
CA SER A 112 0.70 -21.78 -18.67
C SER A 112 1.46 -21.45 -17.38
N THR A 113 1.77 -22.50 -16.62
CA THR A 113 2.25 -22.49 -15.23
C THR A 113 3.64 -21.89 -15.00
N LEU A 114 4.42 -21.58 -16.07
CA LEU A 114 5.72 -20.91 -15.96
C LEU A 114 5.65 -19.38 -16.06
N ILE A 115 4.53 -18.82 -16.56
CA ILE A 115 4.35 -17.37 -16.71
C ILE A 115 3.95 -16.73 -15.37
N ASP A 116 3.26 -17.48 -14.50
CA ASP A 116 2.70 -16.94 -13.26
C ASP A 116 3.74 -16.37 -12.30
N THR A 117 4.91 -16.99 -12.13
CA THR A 117 5.97 -16.48 -11.22
C THR A 117 6.65 -15.22 -11.76
N ALA A 118 6.85 -15.09 -13.08
CA ALA A 118 7.41 -13.87 -13.66
C ALA A 118 6.44 -12.68 -13.52
N LEU A 119 5.14 -12.95 -13.60
CA LEU A 119 4.08 -11.98 -13.36
C LEU A 119 3.95 -11.57 -11.88
N HIS A 120 4.37 -12.41 -10.92
CA HIS A 120 4.32 -12.12 -9.47
C HIS A 120 5.20 -10.94 -9.08
N ASP A 121 6.44 -10.92 -9.58
CA ASP A 121 7.42 -9.88 -9.26
C ASP A 121 6.97 -8.53 -9.83
N ASP A 122 6.39 -8.55 -11.03
CA ASP A 122 5.91 -7.36 -11.74
C ASP A 122 4.82 -6.59 -10.97
N ASP A 123 3.89 -7.27 -10.30
CA ASP A 123 2.78 -6.59 -9.61
C ASP A 123 3.21 -5.97 -8.27
N VAL A 124 4.05 -6.67 -7.49
CA VAL A 124 4.60 -6.13 -6.23
C VAL A 124 5.52 -4.96 -6.55
N GLU A 125 6.35 -5.09 -7.59
CA GLU A 125 7.25 -4.03 -8.00
C GLU A 125 6.52 -2.84 -8.62
N PHE A 126 5.46 -3.07 -9.39
CA PHE A 126 4.61 -2.00 -9.89
C PHE A 126 4.08 -1.14 -8.73
N ILE A 127 3.57 -1.77 -7.67
CA ILE A 127 3.06 -1.05 -6.49
C ILE A 127 4.21 -0.39 -5.71
N GLU A 128 5.36 -1.05 -5.55
CA GLU A 128 6.57 -0.47 -4.94
C GLU A 128 6.99 0.81 -5.66
N ARG A 129 7.09 0.78 -7.00
CA ARG A 129 7.40 1.95 -7.82
C ARG A 129 6.36 3.05 -7.63
N CYS A 130 5.07 2.72 -7.64
CA CYS A 130 4.02 3.73 -7.42
C CYS A 130 4.13 4.37 -6.03
N VAL A 131 4.49 3.60 -4.99
CA VAL A 131 4.74 4.11 -3.65
C VAL A 131 5.99 5.00 -3.66
N LEU A 132 7.11 4.55 -4.22
CA LEU A 132 8.35 5.35 -4.28
C LEU A 132 8.19 6.65 -5.09
N GLU A 133 7.36 6.67 -6.14
CA GLU A 133 7.01 7.90 -6.87
C GLU A 133 6.10 8.85 -6.07
N ALA A 134 5.34 8.33 -5.11
CA ALA A 134 4.35 9.11 -4.36
C ALA A 134 4.94 9.80 -3.12
N PHE A 135 6.12 9.39 -2.67
CA PHE A 135 6.73 9.88 -1.44
C PHE A 135 8.23 10.11 -1.55
N GLU A 136 8.71 11.12 -0.82
CA GLU A 136 10.13 11.26 -0.54
C GLU A 136 10.55 10.29 0.56
N SER A 137 11.80 9.81 0.51
CA SER A 137 12.35 8.82 1.48
C SER A 137 12.28 9.27 2.95
N GLY A 138 12.20 10.58 3.21
CA GLY A 138 12.11 11.17 4.55
C GLY A 138 10.68 11.58 4.97
N ASP A 139 9.68 11.40 4.10
CA ASP A 139 8.30 11.80 4.41
C ASP A 139 7.79 11.01 5.63
N PRO A 140 7.33 11.68 6.71
CA PRO A 140 6.81 11.01 7.89
C PRO A 140 5.62 10.08 7.60
N VAL A 141 4.79 10.44 6.61
CA VAL A 141 3.66 9.62 6.16
C VAL A 141 4.15 8.33 5.51
N TYR A 142 5.20 8.41 4.70
CA TYR A 142 5.83 7.25 4.07
C TYR A 142 6.40 6.30 5.10
N LEU A 143 7.16 6.81 6.07
CA LEU A 143 7.78 6.01 7.12
C LEU A 143 6.74 5.24 7.96
N VAL A 144 5.64 5.92 8.35
CA VAL A 144 4.53 5.28 9.06
C VAL A 144 3.80 4.26 8.17
N GLY A 145 3.54 4.59 6.91
CA GLY A 145 2.86 3.71 5.97
C GLY A 145 3.64 2.43 5.68
N VAL A 146 4.93 2.54 5.40
CA VAL A 146 5.85 1.39 5.23
C VAL A 146 5.88 0.55 6.49
N SER A 147 6.06 1.17 7.67
CA SER A 147 6.04 0.47 8.95
C SER A 147 4.73 -0.31 9.16
N TYR A 148 3.58 0.25 8.76
CA TYR A 148 2.29 -0.41 8.88
C TYR A 148 2.10 -1.58 7.89
N TYR A 149 2.39 -1.37 6.60
CA TYR A 149 2.08 -2.36 5.56
C TYR A 149 3.12 -3.47 5.45
N THR A 150 4.41 -3.14 5.61
CA THR A 150 5.52 -4.11 5.39
C THR A 150 5.89 -4.88 6.66
N THR A 151 5.27 -4.55 7.79
CA THR A 151 5.49 -5.25 9.07
C THR A 151 4.17 -5.77 9.62
N ARG A 152 4.21 -6.61 10.66
CA ARG A 152 2.99 -7.11 11.33
C ARG A 152 2.39 -6.11 12.34
N LYS A 153 2.86 -4.87 12.35
CA LYS A 153 2.40 -3.86 13.31
C LYS A 153 0.96 -3.46 13.06
N LYS A 154 0.19 -3.40 14.14
CA LYS A 154 -1.15 -2.80 14.17
C LYS A 154 -1.04 -1.29 14.38
N ILE A 155 -2.15 -0.59 14.15
CA ILE A 155 -2.26 0.84 14.48
C ILE A 155 -1.92 1.08 15.96
N SER A 156 -2.32 0.18 16.87
CA SER A 156 -2.00 0.25 18.30
C SER A 156 -0.50 0.20 18.57
N ASP A 157 0.25 -0.61 17.81
CA ASP A 157 1.69 -0.76 18.01
C ASP A 157 2.42 0.53 17.60
N ILE A 158 2.06 1.09 16.44
CA ILE A 158 2.59 2.38 15.97
C ILE A 158 2.15 3.53 16.88
N THR A 159 0.94 3.47 17.43
CA THR A 159 0.44 4.46 18.42
C THR A 159 1.31 4.46 19.67
N ARG A 160 1.64 3.28 20.21
CA ARG A 160 2.56 3.14 21.35
C ARG A 160 3.95 3.69 21.02
N GLU A 161 4.48 3.38 19.84
CA GLU A 161 5.76 3.94 19.39
C GLU A 161 5.73 5.47 19.28
N LEU A 162 4.62 6.06 18.82
CA LEU A 162 4.44 7.50 18.76
C LEU A 162 4.40 8.13 20.17
N GLN A 163 3.76 7.48 21.14
CA GLN A 163 3.72 7.97 22.53
C GLN A 163 5.09 7.87 23.22
N LEU A 164 5.95 6.92 22.85
CA LEU A 164 7.32 6.86 23.38
C LEU A 164 8.16 8.08 22.99
N VAL A 165 7.92 8.68 21.81
CA VAL A 165 8.60 9.92 21.39
C VAL A 165 7.86 11.19 21.78
N ALA A 166 6.56 11.09 22.07
CA ALA A 166 5.72 12.19 22.49
C ALA A 166 4.80 11.79 23.66
N PRO A 167 5.34 11.68 24.89
CA PRO A 167 4.59 11.22 26.07
C PRO A 167 3.43 12.13 26.46
N TRP A 168 3.45 13.39 26.01
CA TRP A 168 2.39 14.37 26.25
C TRP A 168 1.15 14.16 25.37
N LEU A 169 1.20 13.28 24.36
CA LEU A 169 0.02 12.95 23.55
C LEU A 169 -0.81 11.86 24.23
N THR A 170 -2.11 12.10 24.34
CA THR A 170 -3.05 11.06 24.74
C THR A 170 -3.09 9.93 23.70
N ASP A 171 -3.50 8.72 24.10
CA ASP A 171 -3.60 7.57 23.19
C ASP A 171 -4.54 7.88 22.00
N GLY A 172 -5.66 8.57 22.27
CA GLY A 172 -6.60 8.99 21.23
C GLY A 172 -5.98 9.94 20.20
N GLU A 173 -5.21 10.92 20.68
CA GLU A 173 -4.50 11.89 19.84
C GLU A 173 -3.36 11.27 19.02
N ALA A 174 -2.59 10.37 19.63
CA ALA A 174 -1.55 9.61 18.95
C ALA A 174 -2.17 8.70 17.87
N ARG A 175 -3.21 7.94 18.22
CA ARG A 175 -3.93 7.06 17.29
C ARG A 175 -4.54 7.84 16.12
N LYS A 176 -5.09 9.03 16.38
CA LYS A 176 -5.64 9.91 15.34
C LYS A 176 -4.58 10.30 14.32
N ARG A 177 -3.37 10.66 14.76
CA ARG A 177 -2.25 11.02 13.88
C ARG A 177 -1.76 9.83 13.06
N VAL A 178 -1.68 8.63 13.66
CA VAL A 178 -1.35 7.40 12.92
C VAL A 178 -2.39 7.15 11.82
N ARG A 179 -3.69 7.30 12.11
CA ARG A 179 -4.75 7.17 11.10
C ARG A 179 -4.62 8.21 9.98
N TRP A 180 -4.30 9.45 10.31
CA TRP A 180 -4.03 10.49 9.30
C TRP A 180 -2.92 10.08 8.35
N CYS A 181 -1.79 9.59 8.86
CA CYS A 181 -0.72 9.07 8.03
C CYS A 181 -1.22 7.97 7.10
N LEU A 182 -1.94 6.97 7.60
CA LEU A 182 -2.42 5.87 6.76
C LEU A 182 -3.43 6.31 5.69
N GLU A 183 -4.29 7.28 6.01
CA GLU A 183 -5.25 7.84 5.06
C GLU A 183 -4.55 8.64 3.95
N ILE A 184 -3.56 9.47 4.30
CA ILE A 184 -2.75 10.21 3.32
C ILE A 184 -1.91 9.24 2.49
N PHE A 185 -1.34 8.21 3.14
CA PHE A 185 -0.52 7.20 2.47
C PHE A 185 -1.32 6.50 1.36
N ARG A 186 -2.51 6.00 1.70
CA ARG A 186 -3.43 5.36 0.75
C ARG A 186 -3.84 6.30 -0.38
N ALA A 187 -4.18 7.55 -0.06
CA ALA A 187 -4.59 8.54 -1.05
C ALA A 187 -3.48 8.82 -2.08
N LYS A 188 -2.27 9.10 -1.62
CA LYS A 188 -1.10 9.35 -2.48
C LYS A 188 -0.75 8.11 -3.32
N ALA A 189 -0.73 6.93 -2.71
CA ALA A 189 -0.47 5.67 -3.44
C ALA A 189 -1.53 5.41 -4.52
N PHE A 190 -2.82 5.59 -4.21
CA PHE A 190 -3.91 5.44 -5.18
C PHE A 190 -3.76 6.37 -6.37
N LEU A 191 -3.48 7.65 -6.12
CA LEU A 191 -3.30 8.63 -7.19
C LEU A 191 -2.08 8.32 -8.07
N SER A 192 -1.00 7.81 -7.47
CA SER A 192 0.19 7.37 -8.19
C SER A 192 -0.11 6.16 -9.10
N VAL A 193 -0.77 5.13 -8.55
CA VAL A 193 -1.20 3.95 -9.31
C VAL A 193 -2.14 4.33 -10.46
N LYS A 194 -3.13 5.18 -10.18
CA LYS A 194 -4.06 5.67 -11.20
C LYS A 194 -3.31 6.40 -12.32
N ARG A 195 -2.38 7.29 -11.97
CA ARG A 195 -1.55 7.99 -12.94
C ARG A 195 -0.75 7.02 -13.78
N GLU A 196 -0.08 6.05 -13.16
CA GLU A 196 0.78 5.09 -13.85
C GLU A 196 0.02 4.21 -14.84
N ILE A 197 -1.20 3.76 -14.50
CA ILE A 197 -2.00 2.95 -15.44
C ILE A 197 -2.50 3.78 -16.62
N HIS A 198 -2.65 5.10 -16.43
CA HIS A 198 -2.97 6.04 -17.50
C HIS A 198 -1.74 6.60 -18.22
N LYS A 199 -0.50 6.25 -17.81
CA LYS A 199 0.71 6.59 -18.59
C LYS A 199 0.81 5.63 -19.78
N ASP A 200 1.08 6.19 -20.96
CA ASP A 200 1.22 5.50 -22.24
C ASP A 200 2.39 4.49 -22.26
#